data_AF-A0A7L0PY91-F1
#
_entry.id   AF-A0A7L0PY91-F1
#
_cell.length_a   1.000
_cell.length_b   1.000
_cell.length_c   1.000
_cell.angle_alpha   90.00
_cell.angle_beta   90.00
_cell.angle_gamma   90.00
#
_symmetry.space_group_name_H-M   'P 1'
#
loop_
_entity.id
_entity.type
_entity.pdbx_description
1 polymer ?
#
loop_
_entity_poly.entity_id
_entity_poly.type
_entity_poly.pdbx_seq_one_letter_code
_entity_poly.pdbx_strand_id
1 'polypeptide(L)' 'GRPRTKFSAAQLQELERSFREQRYIGASEKRRLAAVLNLSQSQIKTWFQNRRMKFKRQTQDAR' A
#
# COMPACT_ATOMS: atom_id res chain seq x y z
N GLY A 1 2.37 13.25 18.17
CA GLY A 1 1.66 12.53 17.09
C GLY A 1 2.66 12.04 16.06
N ARG A 2 2.51 10.82 15.51
CA ARG A 2 3.42 10.32 14.46
C ARG A 2 3.21 11.15 13.19
N PRO A 3 4.26 11.72 12.57
CA PRO A 3 4.10 12.51 11.35
C PRO A 3 3.46 11.65 10.24
N ARG A 4 2.44 12.22 9.58
CA ARG A 4 1.79 11.58 8.45
C ARG A 4 2.79 11.47 7.31
N THR A 5 3.08 10.24 6.89
CA THR A 5 3.92 10.01 5.72
C THR A 5 3.20 10.48 4.47
N LYS A 6 3.82 11.40 3.72
CA LYS A 6 3.44 11.70 2.34
C LYS A 6 4.25 10.80 1.41
N PHE A 7 3.58 9.97 0.63
CA PHE A 7 4.23 9.16 -0.41
C PHE A 7 4.42 10.02 -1.66
N SER A 8 5.54 9.85 -2.36
CA SER A 8 5.74 10.45 -3.68
C SER A 8 4.84 9.78 -4.73
N ALA A 9 4.66 10.42 -5.88
CA ALA A 9 3.90 9.84 -6.99
C ALA A 9 4.48 8.49 -7.45
N ALA A 10 5.81 8.39 -7.55
CA ALA A 10 6.49 7.14 -7.91
C ALA A 10 6.26 6.03 -6.87
N GLN A 11 6.30 6.35 -5.57
CA GLN A 11 6.00 5.39 -4.50
C GLN A 11 4.55 4.90 -4.59
N LEU A 12 3.60 5.80 -4.85
CA LEU A 12 2.19 5.43 -5.01
C LEU A 12 1.98 4.53 -6.23
N GLN A 13 2.60 4.84 -7.36
CA GLN A 13 2.50 4.04 -8.58
C GLN A 13 2.97 2.59 -8.35
N GLU A 14 4.11 2.41 -7.67
CA GLU A 14 4.64 1.07 -7.36
C GLU A 14 3.75 0.29 -6.38
N LEU A 15 3.26 0.97 -5.35
CA LEU A 15 2.33 0.39 -4.38
C LEU A 15 1.02 -0.03 -5.05
N GLU A 16 0.47 0.79 -5.95
CA GLU A 16 -0.72 0.46 -6.73
C GLU A 16 -0.48 -0.67 -7.71
N ARG A 17 0.67 -0.71 -8.40
CA ARG A 17 1.07 -1.83 -9.25
C ARG A 17 1.05 -3.15 -8.45
N SER A 18 1.77 -3.18 -7.34
CA SER A 18 1.85 -4.36 -6.47
C SER A 18 0.49 -4.75 -5.90
N PHE A 19 -0.37 -3.77 -5.57
CA PHE A 19 -1.72 -4.05 -5.08
C PHE A 19 -2.64 -4.70 -6.13
N ARG A 20 -2.51 -4.30 -7.41
CA ARG A 20 -3.26 -4.91 -8.51
C ARG A 20 -2.89 -6.37 -8.70
N GLU A 21 -1.61 -6.71 -8.53
CA GLU A 21 -1.11 -8.09 -8.56
C GLU A 21 -1.56 -8.88 -7.33
N GLN A 22 -1.39 -8.32 -6.14
CA GLN A 22 -1.73 -8.98 -4.88
C GLN A 22 -2.31 -8.01 -3.84
N ARG A 23 -3.60 -8.16 -3.53
CA ARG A 23 -4.30 -7.32 -2.53
C ARG A 23 -3.83 -7.54 -1.08
N TYR A 24 -3.15 -8.66 -0.83
CA TYR A 24 -2.62 -9.08 0.48
C TYR A 24 -1.18 -9.57 0.31
N ILE A 25 -0.21 -8.76 0.70
CA ILE A 25 1.20 -9.13 0.60
C ILE A 25 1.71 -9.81 1.88
N GLY A 26 2.59 -10.80 1.70
CA GLY A 26 3.30 -11.49 2.78
C GLY A 26 4.49 -10.72 3.34
N ALA A 27 5.24 -11.33 4.26
CA ALA A 27 6.40 -10.72 4.90
C ALA A 27 7.56 -10.44 3.92
N SER A 28 7.83 -11.37 2.99
CA SER A 28 8.91 -11.23 2.01
C SER A 28 8.65 -10.07 1.06
N GLU A 29 7.44 -9.99 0.50
CA GLU A 29 7.08 -8.91 -0.43
C GLU A 29 7.03 -7.54 0.25
N LYS A 30 6.57 -7.50 1.51
CA LYS A 30 6.62 -6.30 2.33
C LYS A 30 8.06 -5.82 2.56
N ARG A 31 9.00 -6.74 2.81
CA ARG A 31 10.43 -6.41 2.94
C ARG A 31 11.01 -5.89 1.62
N ARG A 32 10.66 -6.51 0.49
CA ARG A 32 11.09 -6.06 -0.84
C ARG A 32 10.61 -4.63 -1.13
N LEU A 33 9.31 -4.36 -0.97
CA LEU A 33 8.74 -3.04 -1.22
C LEU A 33 9.28 -1.97 -0.27
N ALA A 34 9.50 -2.32 1.00
CA ALA A 34 10.13 -1.43 1.96
C ALA A 34 11.53 -0.98 1.50
N ALA A 35 12.36 -1.92 1.03
CA ALA A 35 13.69 -1.63 0.52
C ALA A 35 13.65 -0.79 -0.78
N VAL A 36 12.85 -1.20 -1.77
CA VAL A 36 12.77 -0.53 -3.07
C VAL A 36 12.22 0.90 -2.96
N LEU A 37 11.24 1.11 -2.07
CA LEU A 37 10.57 2.41 -1.93
C LEU A 37 11.18 3.30 -0.86
N ASN A 38 12.21 2.82 -0.15
CA ASN A 38 12.78 3.47 1.02
C ASN A 38 11.69 3.84 2.05
N LEU A 39 10.87 2.85 2.40
CA LEU A 39 9.78 2.96 3.36
C LEU A 39 9.92 1.89 4.45
N SER A 40 9.36 2.13 5.63
CA SER A 40 9.25 1.09 6.65
C SER A 40 8.20 0.04 6.28
N GLN A 41 8.42 -1.21 6.69
CA GLN A 41 7.42 -2.28 6.57
C GLN A 41 6.06 -1.91 7.19
N SER A 42 6.07 -1.07 8.24
CA SER A 42 4.87 -0.54 8.88
C SER A 42 4.08 0.40 7.94
N GLN A 43 4.76 1.32 7.24
CA GLN A 43 4.13 2.18 6.24
C GLN A 43 3.53 1.37 5.10
N ILE A 44 4.24 0.35 4.60
CA ILE A 44 3.72 -0.58 3.58
C ILE A 44 2.46 -1.29 4.11
N LYS A 45 2.51 -1.85 5.32
CA LYS A 45 1.35 -2.51 5.95
C LYS A 45 0.15 -1.56 6.03
N THR A 46 0.32 -0.34 6.54
CA THR A 46 -0.75 0.64 6.68
C THR A 46 -1.31 1.07 5.33
N TRP A 47 -0.46 1.27 4.32
CA TRP A 47 -0.92 1.61 2.97
C TRP A 47 -1.78 0.49 2.38
N PHE A 48 -1.36 -0.77 2.48
CA PHE A 48 -2.14 -1.91 1.99
C PHE A 48 -3.47 -2.08 2.74
N GLN A 49 -3.49 -1.85 4.06
CA GLN A 49 -4.73 -1.85 4.83
C GLN A 49 -5.71 -0.76 4.35
N ASN A 50 -5.23 0.47 4.20
CA ASN A 50 -6.04 1.60 3.72
C ASN A 50 -6.52 1.38 2.28
N ARG A 51 -5.65 0.84 1.41
CA ARG A 51 -5.99 0.60 0.00
C ARG A 51 -7.09 -0.45 -0.14
N ARG A 52 -7.08 -1.51 0.67
CA ARG A 52 -8.18 -2.50 0.73
C ARG A 52 -9.49 -1.87 1.18
N MET A 53 -9.47 -1.01 2.20
CA MET A 53 -10.67 -0.31 2.65
C MET A 53 -11.25 0.59 1.55
N LYS A 54 -10.38 1.33 0.84
CA LYS A 54 -10.79 2.13 -0.33
C LYS A 54 -11.38 1.24 -1.43
N PHE A 55 -10.72 0.13 -1.76
CA PHE A 55 -11.21 -0.81 -2.77
C PHE A 55 -12.59 -1.37 -2.41
N LYS A 56 -12.79 -1.81 -1.16
CA LYS A 56 -14.09 -2.30 -0.68
C LYS A 56 -15.19 -1.26 -0.84
N ARG A 57 -14.93 -0.01 -0.46
CA ARG A 57 -15.88 1.10 -0.64
C ARG A 57 -16.22 1.31 -2.12
N GLN A 58 -15.20 1.37 -2.97
CA GLN A 58 -15.40 1.52 -4.42
C GLN A 58 -16.22 0.38 -5.03
N THR A 59 -16.05 -0.87 -4.57
CA THR A 59 -16.87 -2.01 -5.03
C THR A 59 -18.29 -1.97 -4.50
N GLN A 60 -18.53 -1.41 -3.31
CA GLN A 60 -19.86 -1.27 -2.72
C GLN A 60 -20.64 -0.10 -3.34
N ASP A 61 -19.98 1.03 -3.61
CA ASP A 61 -20.58 2.20 -4.25
C ASP A 61 -20.85 1.97 -5.76
N ALA A 62 -20.24 0.95 -6.36
CA ALA A 62 -20.46 0.55 -7.74
C ALA A 62 -21.59 -0.49 -7.91
N ARG A 63 -22.26 -0.89 -6.83
CA ARG A 63 -23.47 -1.71 -6.83
C ARG A 63 -24.69 -0.83 -6.61
#